data_AF-A0A329MRN6-F1
#
_entry.id   AF-A0A329MRN6-F1
#
_cell.length_a   1.000
_cell.length_b   1.000
_cell.length_c   1.000
_cell.angle_alpha   90.00
_cell.angle_beta   90.00
_cell.angle_gamma   90.00
#
_symmetry.space_group_name_H-M   'P 1'
#
loop_
_entity.id
_entity.type
_entity.pdbx_description
1 polymer ?
#
loop_
_entity_poly.entity_id
_entity_poly.type
_entity_poly.pdbx_seq_one_letter_code
_entity_poly.pdbx_strand_id
1 'polypeptide(L)'
;MTKGRPPSLGMGLNRERFEGGIFMSRFAKISSIGCDYKEIDPSLDMREAVEAMKEHLRGKLSRVLPDRPDLIVLPEVCDMPRSFTGERLKAFYACRGDSILTMMRETAKKHSCYIAYPRLRQVEDGTWRNSVELIGRDGEIVGIYNKNHPVDIEISVDGVLGGKDAPVLQCDFGTVAFVICFDLNFDRLREMYVKAKPDLLVFVSMYHGGLMQQYWAYSCGSFFVSAISQSYPSQLISPLGQVLRTNTNYFDSFTEKVNLDYVLCHLNGHWEKLTAMKEKYGEQVRIVEPGYVGAVQISSESESLTVQQLVQEYELETFSDYLKRSLEFQCLPGNIEP
;
A
#
# COMPACT_ATOMS: atom_id res chain seq x y z
N MET A 1 -41.24 -5.70 -33.80
CA MET A 1 -41.41 -5.26 -32.40
C MET A 1 -40.23 -5.81 -31.61
N THR A 2 -39.53 -4.89 -30.95
CA THR A 2 -38.13 -4.95 -30.54
C THR A 2 -37.88 -5.76 -29.26
N LYS A 3 -36.82 -6.58 -29.28
CA LYS A 3 -36.24 -7.27 -28.11
C LYS A 3 -35.56 -6.25 -27.19
N GLY A 4 -35.87 -6.28 -25.90
CA GLY A 4 -35.29 -5.41 -24.88
C GLY A 4 -33.84 -5.81 -24.54
N ARG A 5 -32.93 -4.85 -24.62
CA ARG A 5 -31.60 -4.88 -24.00
C ARG A 5 -31.73 -4.59 -22.49
N PRO A 6 -30.91 -5.20 -21.62
CA PRO A 6 -30.78 -4.74 -20.24
C PRO A 6 -29.97 -3.42 -20.18
N PRO A 7 -30.15 -2.58 -19.14
CA PRO A 7 -29.51 -1.27 -19.06
C PRO A 7 -28.01 -1.41 -18.77
N SER A 8 -27.21 -0.69 -19.54
CA SER A 8 -25.80 -0.44 -19.29
C SER A 8 -25.64 0.41 -18.02
N LEU A 9 -25.06 -0.17 -16.96
CA LEU A 9 -24.48 0.65 -15.89
C LEU A 9 -23.25 1.36 -16.44
N GLY A 10 -23.38 2.66 -16.69
CA GLY A 10 -22.25 3.53 -16.97
C GLY A 10 -21.34 3.61 -15.74
N MET A 11 -20.09 3.19 -15.90
CA MET A 11 -19.00 3.64 -15.05
C MET A 11 -18.78 5.13 -15.32
N GLY A 12 -19.50 5.97 -14.58
CA GLY A 12 -19.20 7.39 -14.47
C GLY A 12 -17.96 7.56 -13.59
N LEU A 13 -16.86 7.96 -14.21
CA LEU A 13 -15.70 8.54 -13.54
C LEU A 13 -16.14 9.83 -12.83
N ASN A 14 -16.52 9.74 -11.55
CA ASN A 14 -16.67 10.92 -10.70
C ASN A 14 -15.27 11.41 -10.29
N ARG A 15 -14.58 12.08 -11.23
CA ARG A 15 -13.57 13.09 -10.92
C ARG A 15 -14.26 14.46 -10.95
N GLU A 16 -15.12 14.71 -9.98
CA GLU A 16 -15.62 16.06 -9.74
C GLU A 16 -14.77 16.75 -8.67
N ARG A 17 -13.91 17.63 -9.20
CA ARG A 17 -13.46 18.92 -8.66
C ARG A 17 -13.66 19.15 -7.16
N PHE A 18 -12.55 19.18 -6.44
CA PHE A 18 -12.41 20.07 -5.30
C PHE A 18 -11.84 21.41 -5.78
N GLU A 19 -12.66 22.44 -5.67
CA GLU A 19 -12.21 23.84 -5.70
C GLU A 19 -11.53 24.16 -4.36
N GLY A 20 -10.33 24.75 -4.40
CA GLY A 20 -9.84 25.59 -3.29
C GLY A 20 -8.73 25.07 -2.37
N GLY A 21 -7.93 24.09 -2.78
CA GLY A 21 -6.69 23.76 -2.06
C GLY A 21 -5.53 23.57 -3.03
N ILE A 22 -4.55 24.47 -3.02
CA ILE A 22 -3.25 24.24 -3.69
C ILE A 22 -2.65 23.02 -2.98
N PHE A 23 -2.63 21.86 -3.64
CA PHE A 23 -1.94 20.70 -3.08
C PHE A 23 -0.46 21.04 -3.00
N MET A 24 0.04 21.28 -1.79
CA MET A 24 1.47 21.44 -1.47
C MET A 24 2.20 20.11 -1.66
N SER A 25 3.54 20.10 -1.61
CA SER A 25 4.33 18.87 -1.58
C SER A 25 3.72 17.83 -0.61
N ARG A 26 3.38 16.66 -1.16
CA ARG A 26 2.59 15.63 -0.48
C ARG A 26 3.49 14.68 0.30
N PHE A 27 4.03 15.15 1.40
CA PHE A 27 4.86 14.30 2.25
C PHE A 27 4.02 13.41 3.17
N ALA A 28 4.46 12.16 3.34
CA ALA A 28 3.92 11.24 4.34
C ALA A 28 5.05 10.61 5.16
N LYS A 29 4.89 10.56 6.48
CA LYS A 29 5.73 9.74 7.35
C LYS A 29 5.11 8.35 7.50
N ILE A 30 5.80 7.34 6.99
CA ILE A 30 5.32 5.97 7.00
C ILE A 30 6.16 5.15 7.96
N SER A 31 5.50 4.55 8.96
CA SER A 31 6.11 3.56 9.84
C SER A 31 5.75 2.16 9.39
N SER A 32 6.75 1.33 9.17
CA SER A 32 6.59 -0.11 9.00
C SER A 32 7.04 -0.83 10.27
N ILE A 33 6.21 -1.74 10.76
CA ILE A 33 6.51 -2.59 11.90
C ILE A 33 6.64 -4.04 11.42
N GLY A 34 7.85 -4.58 11.50
CA GLY A 34 8.08 -6.02 11.55
C GLY A 34 7.60 -6.56 12.89
N CYS A 35 6.66 -7.49 12.84
CA CYS A 35 6.06 -8.09 14.02
C CYS A 35 6.13 -9.60 13.89
N ASP A 36 7.09 -10.22 14.55
CA ASP A 36 6.98 -11.64 14.84
C ASP A 36 5.79 -11.87 15.76
N TYR A 37 4.99 -12.87 15.44
CA TYR A 37 3.83 -13.22 16.23
C TYR A 37 4.22 -13.49 17.67
N LYS A 38 3.39 -12.96 18.57
CA LYS A 38 3.59 -13.13 20.00
C LYS A 38 3.39 -14.59 20.38
N GLU A 39 4.40 -15.18 20.99
CA GLU A 39 4.24 -16.39 21.80
C GLU A 39 3.39 -16.04 23.02
N ILE A 40 2.18 -16.61 23.07
CA ILE A 40 1.26 -16.51 24.20
C ILE A 40 1.27 -17.83 24.94
N ASP A 41 1.30 -17.77 26.27
CA ASP A 41 1.22 -18.96 27.11
C ASP A 41 -0.11 -19.71 26.84
N PRO A 42 -0.05 -20.99 26.38
CA PRO A 42 -1.24 -21.79 26.09
C PRO A 42 -2.09 -22.14 27.32
N SER A 43 -1.63 -21.86 28.54
CA SER A 43 -2.40 -22.08 29.76
C SER A 43 -3.35 -20.94 30.10
N LEU A 44 -3.12 -19.73 29.56
CA LEU A 44 -3.97 -18.56 29.79
C LEU A 44 -5.39 -18.79 29.28
N ASP A 45 -6.36 -18.15 29.94
CA ASP A 45 -7.71 -18.08 29.39
C ASP A 45 -7.76 -17.17 28.15
N MET A 46 -8.86 -17.21 27.39
CA MET A 46 -8.95 -16.46 26.13
C MET A 46 -8.95 -14.94 26.33
N ARG A 47 -9.47 -14.43 27.45
CA ARG A 47 -9.48 -12.99 27.73
C ARG A 47 -8.09 -12.51 28.11
N GLU A 48 -7.39 -13.26 28.95
CA GLU A 48 -5.99 -13.02 29.30
C GLU A 48 -5.08 -13.08 28.07
N ALA A 49 -5.30 -14.06 27.18
CA ALA A 49 -4.58 -14.16 25.92
C ALA A 49 -4.83 -12.95 25.01
N VAL A 50 -6.07 -12.47 24.90
CA VAL A 50 -6.40 -11.26 24.13
C VAL A 50 -5.71 -10.03 24.74
N GLU A 51 -5.73 -9.85 26.06
CA GLU A 51 -5.03 -8.74 26.70
C GLU A 51 -3.51 -8.82 26.55
N ALA A 52 -2.92 -10.01 26.59
CA ALA A 52 -1.50 -10.20 26.30
C ALA A 52 -1.13 -9.81 24.86
N MET A 53 -2.00 -10.14 23.89
CA MET A 53 -1.83 -9.71 22.50
C MET A 53 -1.99 -8.19 22.37
N LYS A 54 -2.96 -7.60 23.07
CA LYS A 54 -3.14 -6.14 23.09
C LYS A 54 -1.90 -5.42 23.60
N GLU A 55 -1.34 -5.90 24.72
CA GLU A 55 -0.14 -5.31 25.30
C GLU A 55 1.07 -5.45 24.36
N HIS A 56 1.21 -6.59 23.69
CA HIS A 56 2.24 -6.78 22.68
C HIS A 56 2.13 -5.74 21.54
N LEU A 57 0.94 -5.58 20.97
CA LEU A 57 0.71 -4.63 19.88
C LEU A 57 0.90 -3.18 20.33
N ARG A 58 0.47 -2.81 21.55
CA ARG A 58 0.76 -1.48 22.13
C ARG A 58 2.25 -1.23 22.24
N GLY A 59 3.02 -2.21 22.72
CA GLY A 59 4.47 -2.11 22.82
C GLY A 59 5.18 -1.98 21.47
N LYS A 60 4.61 -2.54 20.40
CA LYS A 60 5.09 -2.35 19.02
C LYS A 60 4.77 -0.95 18.50
N LEU A 61 3.52 -0.51 18.65
CA LEU A 61 3.07 0.83 18.25
C LEU A 61 3.87 1.91 18.97
N SER A 62 4.12 1.77 20.27
CA SER A 62 4.85 2.76 21.06
C SER A 62 6.28 3.04 20.58
N ARG A 63 6.88 2.14 19.79
CA ARG A 63 8.23 2.33 19.23
C ARG A 63 8.25 3.34 18.08
N VAL A 64 7.15 3.45 17.33
CA VAL A 64 7.08 4.30 16.12
C VAL A 64 6.28 5.57 16.35
N LEU A 65 5.36 5.57 17.31
CA LEU A 65 4.54 6.74 17.65
C LEU A 65 5.33 8.03 18.00
N PRO A 66 6.52 7.99 18.62
CA PRO A 66 7.34 9.18 18.85
C PRO A 66 7.71 9.95 17.58
N ASP A 67 7.83 9.27 16.43
CA ASP A 67 8.16 9.91 15.14
C ASP A 67 6.97 10.66 14.52
N ARG A 68 5.77 10.47 15.10
CA ARG A 68 4.48 11.01 14.67
C ARG A 68 4.19 10.63 13.20
N PRO A 69 4.05 9.32 12.92
CA PRO A 69 3.78 8.86 11.56
C PRO A 69 2.39 9.28 11.08
N ASP A 70 2.27 9.47 9.77
CA ASP A 70 1.00 9.61 9.08
C ASP A 70 0.34 8.26 8.85
N LEU A 71 1.11 7.21 8.58
CA LEU A 71 0.63 5.84 8.40
C LEU A 71 1.49 4.85 9.18
N ILE A 72 0.85 3.96 9.94
CA ILE A 72 1.49 2.80 10.55
C ILE A 72 1.01 1.53 9.84
N VAL A 73 1.95 0.69 9.43
CA VAL A 73 1.67 -0.59 8.76
C VAL A 73 2.11 -1.75 9.65
N LEU A 74 1.18 -2.67 9.90
CA LEU A 74 1.40 -3.91 10.63
C LEU A 74 1.45 -5.12 9.67
N PRO A 75 2.09 -6.24 10.03
CA PRO A 75 2.13 -7.43 9.18
C PRO A 75 0.79 -8.14 9.04
N GLU A 76 0.71 -9.05 8.08
CA GLU A 76 -0.45 -9.93 7.88
C GLU A 76 -0.83 -10.63 9.20
N VAL A 77 -2.14 -10.65 9.52
CA VAL A 77 -2.72 -11.25 10.73
C VAL A 77 -1.88 -10.99 11.99
N CYS A 78 -1.44 -9.75 12.19
CA CYS A 78 -0.47 -9.36 13.24
C CYS A 78 -0.89 -9.69 14.67
N ASP A 79 -2.17 -10.00 14.88
CA ASP A 79 -2.76 -10.31 16.17
C ASP A 79 -2.99 -11.83 16.40
N MET A 80 -2.43 -12.69 15.55
CA MET A 80 -2.48 -14.14 15.74
C MET A 80 -1.46 -14.59 16.81
N PRO A 81 -1.89 -15.31 17.86
CA PRO A 81 -0.97 -15.94 18.79
C PRO A 81 -0.20 -17.08 18.11
N ARG A 82 1.13 -17.06 18.16
CA ARG A 82 1.98 -18.05 17.46
C ARG A 82 1.75 -19.49 17.93
N SER A 83 1.43 -19.65 19.21
CA SER A 83 1.26 -20.94 19.88
C SER A 83 -0.14 -21.55 19.71
N PHE A 84 -1.11 -20.82 19.15
CA PHE A 84 -2.51 -21.28 19.09
C PHE A 84 -2.82 -21.85 17.70
N THR A 85 -3.45 -23.01 17.67
CA THR A 85 -3.88 -23.70 16.44
C THR A 85 -5.26 -24.32 16.61
N GLY A 86 -5.92 -24.69 15.50
CA GLY A 86 -7.19 -25.41 15.50
C GLY A 86 -8.29 -24.71 16.30
N GLU A 87 -9.03 -25.48 17.11
CA GLU A 87 -10.15 -24.96 17.91
C GLU A 87 -9.74 -23.88 18.92
N ARG A 88 -8.49 -23.92 19.42
CA ARG A 88 -8.00 -22.89 20.33
C ARG A 88 -7.84 -21.54 19.63
N LEU A 89 -7.33 -21.54 18.40
CA LEU A 89 -7.20 -20.33 17.59
C LEU A 89 -8.59 -19.76 17.24
N LYS A 90 -9.54 -20.62 16.88
CA LYS A 90 -10.94 -20.21 16.66
C LYS A 90 -11.57 -19.58 17.91
N ALA A 91 -11.36 -20.20 19.08
CA ALA A 91 -11.83 -19.66 20.35
C ALA A 91 -11.19 -18.30 20.67
N PHE A 92 -9.90 -18.12 20.36
CA PHE A 92 -9.23 -16.83 20.49
C PHE A 92 -9.88 -15.78 19.59
N TYR A 93 -10.12 -16.06 18.29
CA TYR A 93 -10.76 -15.09 17.41
C TYR A 93 -12.18 -14.72 17.84
N ALA A 94 -12.95 -15.70 18.32
CA ALA A 94 -14.29 -15.46 18.87
C ALA A 94 -14.23 -14.55 20.12
N CYS A 95 -13.29 -14.80 21.04
CA CYS A 95 -13.10 -13.98 22.24
C CYS A 95 -12.53 -12.59 21.92
N ARG A 96 -11.61 -12.51 20.96
CA ARG A 96 -10.97 -11.27 20.51
C ARG A 96 -12.03 -10.31 19.99
N GLY A 97 -12.99 -10.82 19.19
CA GLY A 97 -13.98 -10.01 18.50
C GLY A 97 -13.31 -8.82 17.80
N ASP A 98 -13.86 -7.63 18.03
CA ASP A 98 -13.30 -6.35 17.58
C ASP A 98 -12.51 -5.62 18.67
N SER A 99 -12.20 -6.24 19.81
CA SER A 99 -11.58 -5.52 20.92
C SER A 99 -10.16 -5.00 20.60
N ILE A 100 -9.42 -5.67 19.71
CA ILE A 100 -8.14 -5.17 19.18
C ILE A 100 -8.37 -4.07 18.14
N LEU A 101 -9.39 -4.20 17.28
CA LEU A 101 -9.79 -3.14 16.35
C LEU A 101 -10.14 -1.85 17.09
N THR A 102 -10.95 -1.93 18.15
CA THR A 102 -11.29 -0.78 19.00
C THR A 102 -10.04 -0.09 19.55
N MET A 103 -9.07 -0.86 20.04
CA MET A 103 -7.80 -0.32 20.52
C MET A 103 -6.97 0.35 19.42
N MET A 104 -6.96 -0.21 18.21
CA MET A 104 -6.31 0.41 17.05
C MET A 104 -7.00 1.73 16.67
N ARG A 105 -8.34 1.77 16.67
CA ARG A 105 -9.14 2.98 16.42
C ARG A 105 -8.86 4.09 17.43
N GLU A 106 -8.81 3.73 18.71
CA GLU A 106 -8.44 4.67 19.78
C GLU A 106 -7.02 5.20 19.61
N THR A 107 -6.08 4.34 19.23
CA THR A 107 -4.68 4.73 18.98
C THR A 107 -4.57 5.67 17.78
N ALA A 108 -5.20 5.33 16.66
CA ALA A 108 -5.23 6.13 15.44
C ALA A 108 -5.77 7.55 15.74
N LYS A 109 -6.90 7.62 16.45
CA LYS A 109 -7.51 8.89 16.88
C LYS A 109 -6.60 9.70 17.79
N LYS A 110 -6.04 9.06 18.83
CA LYS A 110 -5.18 9.71 19.83
C LYS A 110 -3.92 10.30 19.21
N HIS A 111 -3.34 9.61 18.24
CA HIS A 111 -2.08 10.00 17.60
C HIS A 111 -2.28 10.68 16.24
N SER A 112 -3.52 10.87 15.82
CA SER A 112 -3.92 11.48 14.55
C SER A 112 -3.18 10.86 13.36
N CYS A 113 -3.12 9.53 13.31
CA CYS A 113 -2.47 8.77 12.25
C CYS A 113 -3.40 7.73 11.64
N TYR A 114 -3.08 7.27 10.45
CA TYR A 114 -3.69 6.11 9.84
C TYR A 114 -3.02 4.84 10.37
N ILE A 115 -3.81 3.76 10.52
CA ILE A 115 -3.28 2.43 10.85
C ILE A 115 -3.84 1.42 9.84
N ALA A 116 -2.94 0.75 9.11
CA ALA A 116 -3.28 -0.43 8.34
C ALA A 116 -3.21 -1.65 9.26
N TYR A 117 -4.38 -2.20 9.61
CA TYR A 117 -4.49 -3.34 10.53
C TYR A 117 -4.93 -4.60 9.78
N PRO A 118 -4.01 -5.54 9.51
CA PRO A 118 -4.33 -6.81 8.88
C PRO A 118 -4.81 -7.83 9.91
N ARG A 119 -5.95 -8.46 9.63
CA ARG A 119 -6.54 -9.49 10.50
C ARG A 119 -7.43 -10.47 9.75
N LEU A 120 -7.55 -11.67 10.30
CA LEU A 120 -8.69 -12.53 10.03
C LEU A 120 -9.93 -11.96 10.72
N ARG A 121 -11.03 -11.84 9.97
CA ARG A 121 -12.31 -11.34 10.48
C ARG A 121 -13.47 -12.12 9.90
N GLN A 122 -14.50 -12.28 10.71
CA GLN A 122 -15.79 -12.77 10.25
C GLN A 122 -16.62 -11.59 9.75
N VAL A 123 -17.29 -11.75 8.61
CA VAL A 123 -18.26 -10.78 8.08
C VAL A 123 -19.68 -11.15 8.53
N GLU A 124 -20.65 -10.26 8.28
CA GLU A 124 -22.06 -10.42 8.73
C GLU A 124 -22.72 -11.73 8.28
N ASP A 125 -22.31 -12.28 7.13
CA ASP A 125 -22.82 -13.56 6.60
C ASP A 125 -22.20 -14.80 7.28
N GLY A 126 -21.33 -14.61 8.28
CA GLY A 126 -20.66 -15.68 9.01
C GLY A 126 -19.40 -16.24 8.33
N THR A 127 -19.06 -15.79 7.12
CA THR A 127 -17.85 -16.23 6.40
C THR A 127 -16.61 -15.43 6.83
N TRP A 128 -15.42 -15.96 6.55
CA TRP A 128 -14.16 -15.38 6.98
C TRP A 128 -13.41 -14.68 5.85
N ARG A 129 -12.71 -13.59 6.17
CA ARG A 129 -11.80 -12.88 5.26
C ARG A 129 -10.47 -12.61 5.95
N ASN A 130 -9.37 -12.77 5.22
CA ASN A 130 -8.09 -12.16 5.55
C ASN A 130 -8.10 -10.76 4.95
N SER A 131 -8.10 -9.74 5.80
CA SER A 131 -8.37 -8.35 5.40
C SER A 131 -7.33 -7.39 5.96
N VAL A 132 -7.13 -6.26 5.28
CA VAL A 132 -6.59 -5.04 5.91
C VAL A 132 -7.73 -4.06 6.10
N GLU A 133 -7.94 -3.63 7.34
CA GLU A 133 -8.83 -2.52 7.69
C GLU A 133 -7.96 -1.26 7.82
N LEU A 134 -8.17 -0.27 6.93
CA LEU A 134 -7.49 1.02 7.04
C LEU A 134 -8.28 1.93 7.96
N ILE A 135 -7.69 2.22 9.11
CA ILE A 135 -8.25 3.09 10.14
C ILE A 135 -7.74 4.51 9.89
N GLY A 136 -8.65 5.48 9.90
CA GLY A 136 -8.39 6.90 9.69
C GLY A 136 -7.93 7.63 10.95
N ARG A 137 -7.49 8.88 10.76
CA ARG A 137 -6.98 9.75 11.84
C ARG A 137 -8.04 10.09 12.91
N ASP A 138 -9.32 9.94 12.59
CA ASP A 138 -10.46 10.13 13.50
C ASP A 138 -10.84 8.84 14.25
N GLY A 139 -10.21 7.72 13.90
CA GLY A 139 -10.51 6.39 14.38
C GLY A 139 -11.56 5.65 13.55
N GLU A 140 -12.11 6.22 12.48
CA GLU A 140 -13.09 5.55 11.61
C GLU A 140 -12.44 4.64 10.57
N ILE A 141 -13.20 3.70 10.00
CA ILE A 141 -12.69 2.84 8.92
C ILE A 141 -12.82 3.61 7.59
N VAL A 142 -11.68 3.91 6.97
CA VAL A 142 -11.60 4.54 5.65
C VAL A 142 -12.01 3.55 4.57
N GLY A 143 -11.61 2.30 4.73
CA GLY A 143 -11.95 1.21 3.83
C GLY A 143 -11.29 -0.10 4.21
N ILE A 144 -11.67 -1.16 3.51
CA ILE A 144 -11.23 -2.52 3.78
C ILE A 144 -10.77 -3.17 2.48
N TYR A 145 -9.58 -3.78 2.51
CA TYR A 145 -9.11 -4.68 1.47
C TYR A 145 -9.24 -6.12 1.93
N ASN A 146 -9.74 -7.02 1.09
CA ASN A 146 -9.77 -8.46 1.35
C ASN A 146 -8.76 -9.15 0.43
N LYS A 147 -7.90 -10.01 0.98
CA LYS A 147 -6.91 -10.82 0.25
C LYS A 147 -7.57 -11.51 -0.93
N ASN A 148 -7.11 -11.24 -2.14
CA ASN A 148 -7.73 -11.80 -3.35
C ASN A 148 -7.38 -13.28 -3.50
N HIS A 149 -6.17 -13.66 -3.07
CA HIS A 149 -5.64 -15.01 -3.22
C HIS A 149 -5.25 -15.60 -1.87
N PRO A 150 -6.21 -16.06 -1.04
CA PRO A 150 -5.90 -16.90 0.10
C PRO A 150 -5.18 -18.18 -0.35
N VAL A 151 -4.27 -18.70 0.48
CA VAL A 151 -3.64 -19.99 0.20
C VAL A 151 -4.65 -21.13 0.36
N ASP A 152 -4.35 -22.29 -0.22
CA ASP A 152 -5.22 -23.47 -0.23
C ASP A 152 -5.68 -23.90 1.17
N ILE A 153 -4.82 -23.82 2.17
CA ILE A 153 -5.13 -24.17 3.56
C ILE A 153 -6.09 -23.15 4.20
N GLU A 154 -5.93 -21.85 3.93
CA GLU A 154 -6.84 -20.79 4.40
C GLU A 154 -8.28 -21.06 3.89
N ILE A 155 -8.40 -21.57 2.66
CA ILE A 155 -9.70 -21.88 2.05
C ILE A 155 -10.26 -23.21 2.58
N SER A 156 -9.47 -24.29 2.48
CA SER A 156 -9.94 -25.65 2.69
C SER A 156 -10.15 -26.02 4.17
N VAL A 157 -9.43 -25.37 5.09
CA VAL A 157 -9.51 -25.66 6.54
C VAL A 157 -10.20 -24.53 7.30
N ASP A 158 -9.84 -23.28 7.02
CA ASP A 158 -10.34 -22.13 7.78
C ASP A 158 -11.58 -21.49 7.15
N GLY A 159 -11.95 -21.89 5.92
CA GLY A 159 -13.12 -21.36 5.22
C GLY A 159 -12.98 -19.88 4.85
N VAL A 160 -11.75 -19.39 4.73
CA VAL A 160 -11.47 -18.01 4.30
C VAL A 160 -11.79 -17.87 2.82
N LEU A 161 -12.63 -16.91 2.48
CA LEU A 161 -12.95 -16.61 1.09
C LEU A 161 -12.07 -15.48 0.56
N GLY A 162 -11.69 -15.58 -0.72
CA GLY A 162 -10.95 -14.54 -1.42
C GLY A 162 -11.80 -13.30 -1.69
N GLY A 163 -11.17 -12.13 -1.59
CA GLY A 163 -11.64 -10.90 -2.19
C GLY A 163 -11.62 -10.96 -3.72
N LYS A 164 -12.29 -10.00 -4.35
CA LYS A 164 -12.35 -9.88 -5.83
C LYS A 164 -12.03 -8.48 -6.33
N ASP A 165 -11.86 -7.54 -5.40
CA ASP A 165 -11.76 -6.11 -5.66
C ASP A 165 -10.36 -5.61 -5.29
N ALA A 166 -9.95 -4.51 -5.91
CA ALA A 166 -8.67 -3.84 -5.68
C ALA A 166 -8.91 -2.36 -5.33
N PRO A 167 -9.55 -2.07 -4.18
CA PRO A 167 -9.87 -0.70 -3.78
C PRO A 167 -8.59 0.15 -3.61
N VAL A 168 -8.66 1.38 -4.13
CA VAL A 168 -7.69 2.44 -3.84
C VAL A 168 -8.35 3.40 -2.86
N LEU A 169 -7.81 3.47 -1.64
CA LEU A 169 -8.36 4.24 -0.54
C LEU A 169 -7.73 5.63 -0.48
N GLN A 170 -8.55 6.64 -0.20
CA GLN A 170 -8.10 8.03 -0.11
C GLN A 170 -7.64 8.37 1.31
N CYS A 171 -6.41 8.86 1.42
CA CYS A 171 -5.87 9.54 2.60
C CYS A 171 -5.62 11.02 2.30
N ASP A 172 -5.36 11.83 3.33
CA ASP A 172 -5.01 13.25 3.15
C ASP A 172 -3.64 13.47 2.47
N PHE A 173 -2.72 12.53 2.60
CA PHE A 173 -1.40 12.56 1.96
C PHE A 173 -1.36 11.94 0.55
N GLY A 174 -2.41 11.22 0.14
CA GLY A 174 -2.43 10.50 -1.14
C GLY A 174 -3.32 9.26 -1.12
N THR A 175 -3.19 8.44 -2.16
CA THR A 175 -3.97 7.21 -2.34
C THR A 175 -3.19 5.97 -1.92
N VAL A 176 -3.85 5.06 -1.20
CA VAL A 176 -3.25 3.84 -0.65
C VAL A 176 -4.00 2.61 -1.17
N ALA A 177 -3.26 1.62 -1.62
CA ALA A 177 -3.76 0.32 -2.00
C ALA A 177 -3.03 -0.81 -1.25
N PHE A 178 -3.66 -1.97 -1.13
CA PHE A 178 -3.15 -3.06 -0.31
C PHE A 178 -2.90 -4.33 -1.12
N VAL A 179 -1.88 -5.07 -0.69
CA VAL A 179 -1.51 -6.38 -1.20
C VAL A 179 -1.24 -7.26 0.02
N ILE A 180 -1.92 -8.41 0.14
CA ILE A 180 -1.70 -9.30 1.28
C ILE A 180 -0.96 -10.54 0.80
N CYS A 181 0.30 -10.66 1.22
CA CYS A 181 1.05 -11.90 1.14
C CYS A 181 0.95 -12.54 -0.25
N PHE A 182 0.28 -13.69 -0.35
CA PHE A 182 0.23 -14.53 -1.54
C PHE A 182 -0.30 -13.80 -2.79
N ASP A 183 -1.05 -12.72 -2.61
CA ASP A 183 -1.47 -11.78 -3.67
C ASP A 183 -0.31 -11.32 -4.57
N LEU A 184 0.90 -11.15 -4.03
CA LEU A 184 2.07 -10.63 -4.77
C LEU A 184 2.46 -11.51 -5.98
N ASN A 185 1.99 -12.76 -6.02
CA ASN A 185 2.30 -13.71 -7.10
C ASN A 185 1.32 -13.65 -8.28
N PHE A 186 0.27 -12.82 -8.21
CA PHE A 186 -0.83 -12.86 -9.18
C PHE A 186 -0.97 -11.55 -9.97
N ASP A 187 -0.79 -11.65 -11.29
CA ASP A 187 -0.83 -10.50 -12.20
C ASP A 187 -2.19 -9.81 -12.26
N ARG A 188 -3.29 -10.55 -12.12
CA ARG A 188 -4.64 -9.97 -12.22
C ARG A 188 -4.82 -8.79 -11.26
N LEU A 189 -4.40 -8.94 -10.00
CA LEU A 189 -4.49 -7.87 -9.01
C LEU A 189 -3.50 -6.74 -9.34
N ARG A 190 -2.28 -7.09 -9.72
CA ARG A 190 -1.25 -6.10 -10.11
C ARG A 190 -1.74 -5.22 -11.25
N GLU A 191 -2.29 -5.80 -12.31
CA GLU A 191 -2.82 -5.08 -13.47
C GLU A 191 -3.99 -4.15 -13.12
N MET A 192 -4.80 -4.50 -12.11
CA MET A 192 -5.82 -3.57 -11.60
C MET A 192 -5.16 -2.33 -10.99
N TYR A 193 -4.08 -2.50 -10.22
CA TYR A 193 -3.34 -1.36 -9.66
C TYR A 193 -2.49 -0.59 -10.68
N VAL A 194 -1.94 -1.24 -11.71
CA VAL A 194 -1.30 -0.54 -12.85
C VAL A 194 -2.27 0.46 -13.49
N LYS A 195 -3.55 0.08 -13.62
CA LYS A 195 -4.60 0.95 -14.16
C LYS A 195 -5.04 2.01 -13.16
N ALA A 196 -5.15 1.66 -11.88
CA ALA A 196 -5.64 2.56 -10.84
C ALA A 196 -4.59 3.59 -10.37
N LYS A 197 -3.30 3.31 -10.55
CA LYS A 197 -2.16 4.19 -10.24
C LYS A 197 -2.19 4.75 -8.81
N PRO A 198 -2.19 3.90 -7.76
CA PRO A 198 -2.12 4.37 -6.38
C PRO A 198 -0.79 5.06 -6.10
N ASP A 199 -0.77 6.05 -5.20
CA ASP A 199 0.48 6.71 -4.79
C ASP A 199 1.37 5.76 -3.98
N LEU A 200 0.75 4.92 -3.13
CA LEU A 200 1.39 3.98 -2.22
C LEU A 200 0.71 2.60 -2.26
N LEU A 201 1.53 1.56 -2.45
CA LEU A 201 1.17 0.16 -2.21
C LEU A 201 1.67 -0.27 -0.82
N VAL A 202 0.78 -0.88 -0.05
CA VAL A 202 1.07 -1.42 1.28
C VAL A 202 0.99 -2.94 1.22
N PHE A 203 2.14 -3.58 1.39
CA PHE A 203 2.28 -5.03 1.38
C PHE A 203 2.43 -5.59 2.79
N VAL A 204 1.42 -6.33 3.24
CA VAL A 204 1.44 -6.96 4.57
C VAL A 204 1.55 -8.46 4.40
N SER A 205 2.51 -9.09 5.08
CA SER A 205 2.87 -10.45 4.70
C SER A 205 3.52 -11.28 5.80
N MET A 206 3.39 -12.59 5.65
CA MET A 206 4.18 -13.60 6.35
C MET A 206 5.38 -14.14 5.55
N TYR A 207 5.59 -13.70 4.30
CA TYR A 207 6.77 -14.00 3.48
C TYR A 207 7.35 -12.75 2.81
N HIS A 208 8.65 -12.79 2.51
CA HIS A 208 9.38 -11.61 2.01
C HIS A 208 8.96 -11.16 0.59
N GLY A 209 8.94 -12.07 -0.38
CA GLY A 209 8.55 -11.79 -1.77
C GLY A 209 9.67 -11.28 -2.66
N GLY A 210 10.78 -10.82 -2.08
CA GLY A 210 12.04 -10.59 -2.80
C GLY A 210 11.85 -9.67 -4.01
N LEU A 211 12.31 -10.12 -5.18
CA LEU A 211 12.21 -9.40 -6.44
C LEU A 211 10.79 -8.90 -6.76
N MET A 212 9.76 -9.65 -6.37
CA MET A 212 8.38 -9.30 -6.72
C MET A 212 7.93 -7.99 -6.05
N GLN A 213 8.46 -7.65 -4.87
CA GLN A 213 8.16 -6.36 -4.24
C GLN A 213 8.62 -5.19 -5.13
N GLN A 214 9.88 -5.25 -5.62
CA GLN A 214 10.44 -4.24 -6.51
C GLN A 214 9.71 -4.20 -7.86
N TYR A 215 9.35 -5.37 -8.39
CA TYR A 215 8.59 -5.46 -9.63
C TYR A 215 7.19 -4.84 -9.52
N TRP A 216 6.48 -5.05 -8.40
CA TRP A 216 5.18 -4.43 -8.16
C TRP A 216 5.30 -2.91 -8.01
N ALA A 217 6.29 -2.42 -7.23
CA ALA A 217 6.57 -0.99 -7.09
C ALA A 217 6.82 -0.33 -8.46
N TYR A 218 7.71 -0.93 -9.26
CA TYR A 218 8.06 -0.45 -10.60
C TYR A 218 6.88 -0.52 -11.58
N SER A 219 6.21 -1.67 -11.68
CA SER A 219 5.16 -1.85 -12.68
C SER A 219 3.90 -1.04 -12.39
N CYS A 220 3.58 -0.80 -11.12
CA CYS A 220 2.48 0.09 -10.74
C CYS A 220 2.88 1.58 -10.75
N GLY A 221 4.18 1.87 -10.79
CA GLY A 221 4.70 3.24 -10.69
C GLY A 221 4.35 3.88 -9.35
N SER A 222 4.39 3.10 -8.27
CA SER A 222 3.93 3.48 -6.93
C SER A 222 5.05 3.30 -5.90
N PHE A 223 5.07 4.14 -4.86
CA PHE A 223 5.85 3.79 -3.68
C PHE A 223 5.31 2.48 -3.11
N PHE A 224 6.18 1.69 -2.49
CA PHE A 224 5.79 0.41 -1.92
C PHE A 224 6.40 0.28 -0.52
N VAL A 225 5.57 0.03 0.48
CA VAL A 225 6.01 -0.26 1.84
C VAL A 225 5.55 -1.66 2.22
N SER A 226 6.47 -2.48 2.72
CA SER A 226 6.12 -3.77 3.30
C SER A 226 6.18 -3.76 4.82
N ALA A 227 5.32 -4.57 5.45
CA ALA A 227 5.39 -4.96 6.85
C ALA A 227 5.29 -6.48 6.91
N ILE A 228 6.37 -7.13 7.33
CA ILE A 228 6.56 -8.57 7.19
C ILE A 228 6.90 -9.19 8.54
N SER A 229 6.25 -10.30 8.86
CA SER A 229 6.54 -11.13 10.04
C SER A 229 7.55 -12.25 9.72
N GLN A 230 7.83 -13.12 10.69
CA GLN A 230 8.73 -14.28 10.57
C GLN A 230 10.21 -13.91 10.39
N SER A 231 10.64 -12.85 11.06
CA SER A 231 12.01 -12.36 11.06
C SER A 231 12.54 -12.00 9.66
N TYR A 232 11.64 -11.87 8.68
CA TYR A 232 11.95 -11.31 7.37
C TYR A 232 12.00 -9.78 7.45
N PRO A 233 12.94 -9.15 6.72
CA PRO A 233 13.02 -7.72 6.74
C PRO A 233 11.85 -7.08 5.98
N SER A 234 11.39 -5.95 6.48
CA SER A 234 10.42 -5.06 5.85
C SER A 234 11.16 -3.97 5.07
N GLN A 235 10.57 -3.49 3.98
CA GLN A 235 11.22 -2.57 3.05
C GLN A 235 10.33 -1.40 2.65
N LEU A 236 10.97 -0.25 2.37
CA LEU A 236 10.40 0.85 1.60
C LEU A 236 11.09 0.87 0.24
N ILE A 237 10.32 0.92 -0.83
CA ILE A 237 10.79 0.82 -2.21
C ILE A 237 10.21 1.98 -3.02
N SER A 238 11.05 2.59 -3.86
CA SER A 238 10.64 3.69 -4.74
C SER A 238 9.74 3.20 -5.87
N PRO A 239 8.99 4.10 -6.52
CA PRO A 239 8.24 3.82 -7.75
C PRO A 239 9.10 3.31 -8.91
N LEU A 240 10.44 3.41 -8.82
CA LEU A 240 11.38 2.87 -9.80
C LEU A 240 12.04 1.57 -9.35
N GLY A 241 11.54 0.94 -8.27
CA GLY A 241 12.00 -0.36 -7.79
C GLY A 241 13.28 -0.32 -6.96
N GLN A 242 13.79 0.86 -6.56
CA GLN A 242 14.96 0.95 -5.67
C GLN A 242 14.54 0.77 -4.22
N VAL A 243 15.24 -0.10 -3.48
CA VAL A 243 15.06 -0.22 -2.04
C VAL A 243 15.64 1.01 -1.34
N LEU A 244 14.78 1.80 -0.72
CA LEU A 244 15.13 3.03 0.00
C LEU A 244 15.42 2.76 1.47
N ARG A 245 14.71 1.81 2.08
CA ARG A 245 14.89 1.40 3.47
C ARG A 245 14.66 -0.08 3.64
N THR A 246 15.43 -0.70 4.53
CA THR A 246 15.22 -2.05 5.02
C THR A 246 15.36 -2.01 6.55
N ASN A 247 14.43 -2.60 7.30
CA ASN A 247 14.62 -2.80 8.75
C ASN A 247 15.72 -3.87 8.98
N THR A 248 16.10 -4.12 10.23
CA THR A 248 17.17 -5.10 10.52
C THR A 248 16.75 -6.07 11.61
N ASN A 249 17.57 -7.09 11.84
CA ASN A 249 17.38 -8.05 12.93
C ASN A 249 17.45 -7.41 14.34
N TYR A 250 17.97 -6.18 14.47
CA TYR A 250 18.03 -5.45 15.74
C TYR A 250 16.92 -4.40 15.89
N PHE A 251 16.46 -3.86 14.76
CA PHE A 251 15.39 -2.88 14.72
C PHE A 251 14.34 -3.39 13.74
N ASP A 252 13.29 -3.99 14.29
CA ASP A 252 12.21 -4.60 13.54
C ASP A 252 11.24 -3.58 12.92
N SER A 253 11.42 -2.28 13.19
CA SER A 253 10.61 -1.21 12.61
C SER A 253 11.45 -0.06 12.04
N PHE A 254 10.88 0.73 11.15
CA PHE A 254 11.42 2.03 10.71
C PHE A 254 10.29 3.04 10.51
N THR A 255 10.65 4.33 10.53
CA THR A 255 9.79 5.43 10.07
C THR A 255 10.54 6.23 9.02
N GLU A 256 9.95 6.43 7.85
CA GLU A 256 10.57 7.18 6.75
C GLU A 256 9.63 8.24 6.21
N LYS A 257 10.18 9.40 5.83
CA LYS A 257 9.44 10.48 5.16
C LYS A 257 9.53 10.27 3.64
N VAL A 258 8.39 10.07 2.99
CA VAL A 258 8.28 9.95 1.53
C VAL A 258 7.59 11.16 0.93
N ASN A 259 8.01 11.54 -0.28
CA ASN A 259 7.35 12.58 -1.07
C ASN A 259 6.48 11.91 -2.13
N LEU A 260 5.16 12.02 -1.98
CA LEU A 260 4.19 11.47 -2.93
C LEU A 260 3.85 12.47 -4.04
N ASP A 261 4.39 13.70 -4.04
CA ASP A 261 4.25 14.64 -5.15
C ASP A 261 5.32 14.42 -6.22
N TYR A 262 5.15 13.35 -7.01
CA TYR A 262 6.10 12.95 -8.05
C TYR A 262 5.42 12.56 -9.37
N VAL A 263 6.23 12.53 -10.42
CA VAL A 263 5.89 11.96 -11.73
C VAL A 263 7.06 11.09 -12.20
N LEU A 264 6.73 10.01 -12.90
CA LEU A 264 7.72 9.17 -13.58
C LEU A 264 7.71 9.51 -15.06
N CYS A 265 8.87 9.66 -15.67
CA CYS A 265 9.04 9.89 -17.10
C CYS A 265 10.06 8.89 -17.67
N HIS A 266 9.98 8.62 -18.97
CA HIS A 266 11.05 7.91 -19.68
C HIS A 266 12.17 8.91 -20.02
N LEU A 267 13.45 8.50 -19.99
CA LEU A 267 14.57 9.41 -20.25
C LEU A 267 14.57 9.96 -21.69
N ASN A 268 14.24 9.11 -22.67
CA ASN A 268 14.08 9.53 -24.05
C ASN A 268 13.04 10.66 -24.18
N GLY A 269 13.41 11.76 -24.84
CA GLY A 269 12.58 12.95 -24.99
C GLY A 269 12.57 13.92 -23.80
N HIS A 270 13.26 13.61 -22.69
CA HIS A 270 13.23 14.44 -21.49
C HIS A 270 14.58 15.00 -21.04
N TRP A 271 15.72 14.59 -21.62
CA TRP A 271 17.06 15.04 -21.19
C TRP A 271 17.21 16.56 -21.06
N GLU A 272 16.87 17.33 -22.09
CA GLU A 272 16.98 18.79 -22.07
C GLU A 272 15.99 19.44 -21.09
N LYS A 273 14.78 18.87 -20.99
CA LYS A 273 13.74 19.32 -20.04
C LYS A 273 14.20 19.15 -18.59
N LEU A 274 14.82 18.02 -18.27
CA LEU A 274 15.39 17.73 -16.95
C LEU A 274 16.48 18.74 -16.57
N THR A 275 17.41 19.03 -17.50
CA THR A 275 18.46 20.03 -17.30
C THR A 275 17.86 21.42 -17.05
N ALA A 276 16.94 21.86 -17.90
CA ALA A 276 16.29 23.16 -17.78
C ALA A 276 15.47 23.30 -16.49
N MET A 277 14.76 22.24 -16.07
CA MET A 277 14.08 22.19 -14.77
C MET A 277 15.06 22.38 -13.62
N LYS A 278 16.20 21.68 -13.66
CA LYS A 278 17.18 21.76 -12.59
C LYS A 278 17.88 23.12 -12.52
N GLU A 279 18.19 23.72 -13.66
CA GLU A 279 18.76 25.06 -13.75
C GLU A 279 17.80 26.13 -13.21
N LYS A 280 16.51 26.04 -13.55
CA LYS A 280 15.50 27.02 -13.13
C LYS A 280 15.10 26.89 -11.66
N TYR A 281 14.82 25.67 -11.21
CA TYR A 281 14.19 25.44 -9.91
C TYR A 281 15.17 24.97 -8.81
N GLY A 282 16.38 24.55 -9.17
CA GLY A 282 17.42 24.20 -8.20
C GLY A 282 16.95 23.12 -7.22
N GLU A 283 17.01 23.41 -5.92
CA GLU A 283 16.64 22.47 -4.85
C GLU A 283 15.13 22.19 -4.75
N GLN A 284 14.29 23.06 -5.31
CA GLN A 284 12.84 22.87 -5.30
C GLN A 284 12.38 21.68 -6.15
N VAL A 285 13.24 21.18 -7.04
CA VAL A 285 12.97 20.01 -7.89
C VAL A 285 14.03 18.95 -7.64
N ARG A 286 13.55 17.78 -7.22
CA ARG A 286 14.38 16.58 -7.08
C ARG A 286 14.19 15.69 -8.29
N ILE A 287 15.31 15.31 -8.91
CA ILE A 287 15.37 14.41 -10.05
C ILE A 287 16.19 13.19 -9.61
N VAL A 288 15.58 12.01 -9.66
CA VAL A 288 16.21 10.74 -9.29
C VAL A 288 16.16 9.79 -10.48
N GLU A 289 17.33 9.50 -11.05
CA GLU A 289 17.54 8.45 -12.03
C GLU A 289 18.18 7.27 -11.29
N PRO A 290 17.55 6.08 -11.28
CA PRO A 290 17.96 4.97 -10.43
C PRO A 290 19.06 4.10 -11.05
N GLY A 291 19.45 4.36 -12.29
CA GLY A 291 20.24 3.50 -13.15
C GLY A 291 19.39 2.42 -13.83
N TYR A 292 19.86 1.99 -15.00
CA TYR A 292 19.51 0.72 -15.67
C TYR A 292 18.05 0.49 -16.12
N VAL A 293 17.09 1.33 -15.76
CA VAL A 293 15.66 1.14 -16.10
C VAL A 293 15.12 2.14 -17.13
N GLY A 294 15.94 3.09 -17.59
CA GLY A 294 15.54 4.05 -18.63
C GLY A 294 14.47 5.06 -18.21
N ALA A 295 14.20 5.17 -16.91
CA ALA A 295 13.16 6.01 -16.33
C ALA A 295 13.73 6.95 -15.28
N VAL A 296 13.02 8.05 -15.02
CA VAL A 296 13.40 9.08 -14.06
C VAL A 296 12.20 9.49 -13.22
N GLN A 297 12.42 9.70 -11.92
CA GLN A 297 11.45 10.26 -11.02
C GLN A 297 11.75 11.75 -10.84
N ILE A 298 10.73 12.57 -11.03
CA ILE A 298 10.78 14.02 -10.77
C ILE A 298 9.80 14.30 -9.65
N SER A 299 10.25 14.99 -8.60
CA SER A 299 9.43 15.33 -7.43
C SER A 299 9.57 16.80 -7.11
N SER A 300 8.49 17.43 -6.65
CA SER A 300 8.56 18.79 -6.13
C SER A 300 8.88 18.77 -4.63
N GLU A 301 9.93 19.46 -4.23
CA GLU A 301 10.35 19.62 -2.83
C GLU A 301 9.94 21.01 -2.28
N SER A 302 9.07 21.72 -2.99
CA SER A 302 8.60 23.06 -2.65
C SER A 302 7.23 23.06 -1.98
N GLU A 303 6.93 24.10 -1.21
CA GLU A 303 5.60 24.38 -0.68
C GLU A 303 4.72 25.12 -1.70
N SER A 304 5.31 25.72 -2.74
CA SER A 304 4.63 26.61 -3.69
C SER A 304 4.62 26.12 -5.13
N LEU A 305 5.35 25.04 -5.41
CA LEU A 305 5.46 24.39 -6.70
C LEU A 305 5.02 22.93 -6.56
N THR A 306 4.24 22.45 -7.51
CA THR A 306 3.74 21.07 -7.56
C THR A 306 4.33 20.33 -8.74
N VAL A 307 4.37 19.00 -8.67
CA VAL A 307 4.81 18.21 -9.83
C VAL A 307 3.88 18.38 -11.03
N GLN A 308 2.58 18.64 -10.83
CA GLN A 308 1.64 18.87 -11.93
C GLN A 308 1.92 20.18 -12.67
N GLN A 309 2.35 21.23 -11.96
CA GLN A 309 2.82 22.46 -12.61
C GLN A 309 4.08 22.21 -13.45
N LEU A 310 5.02 21.39 -12.96
CA LEU A 310 6.20 20.99 -13.74
C LEU A 310 5.82 20.17 -14.97
N VAL A 311 4.88 19.23 -14.83
CA VAL A 311 4.34 18.43 -15.94
C VAL A 311 3.75 19.34 -17.02
N GLN A 312 2.98 20.37 -16.62
CA GLN A 312 2.39 21.31 -17.57
C GLN A 312 3.44 22.24 -18.19
N GLU A 313 4.35 22.81 -17.40
CA GLU A 313 5.34 23.78 -17.86
C GLU A 313 6.33 23.19 -18.86
N TYR A 314 6.79 21.97 -18.63
CA TYR A 314 7.77 21.30 -19.48
C TYR A 314 7.14 20.26 -20.41
N GLU A 315 5.82 20.18 -20.45
CA GLU A 315 5.07 19.20 -21.24
C GLU A 315 5.62 17.78 -21.02
N LEU A 316 5.74 17.37 -19.77
CA LEU A 316 6.30 16.07 -19.41
C LEU A 316 5.34 14.96 -19.80
N GLU A 317 5.84 13.97 -20.54
CA GLU A 317 5.09 12.77 -20.86
C GLU A 317 5.37 11.71 -19.79
N THR A 318 4.31 11.22 -19.14
CA THR A 318 4.46 10.21 -18.09
C THR A 318 5.05 8.92 -18.66
N PHE A 319 5.76 8.16 -17.83
CA PHE A 319 6.36 6.88 -18.23
C PHE A 319 5.32 5.91 -18.82
N SER A 320 4.13 5.87 -18.21
CA SER A 320 2.99 5.07 -18.69
C SER A 320 2.48 5.54 -20.05
N ASP A 321 2.40 6.86 -20.28
CA ASP A 321 1.90 7.41 -21.54
C ASP A 321 2.94 7.23 -22.65
N TYR A 322 4.23 7.41 -22.34
CA TYR A 322 5.34 7.12 -23.26
C TYR A 322 5.29 5.67 -23.75
N LEU A 323 5.20 4.69 -22.84
CA LEU A 323 5.12 3.27 -23.22
C LEU A 323 3.87 2.96 -24.03
N LYS A 324 2.72 3.54 -23.66
CA LYS A 324 1.48 3.39 -24.41
C LYS A 324 1.62 3.94 -25.83
N ARG A 325 2.12 5.16 -25.99
CA ARG A 325 2.36 5.79 -27.29
C ARG A 325 3.36 4.98 -28.12
N SER A 326 4.43 4.48 -27.52
CA SER A 326 5.41 3.61 -28.19
C SER A 326 4.77 2.32 -28.72
N LEU A 327 3.91 1.68 -27.92
CA LEU A 327 3.18 0.49 -28.34
C LEU A 327 2.19 0.80 -29.47
N GLU A 328 1.40 1.87 -29.34
CA GLU A 328 0.47 2.32 -30.38
C GLU A 328 1.19 2.60 -31.70
N PHE A 329 2.36 3.25 -31.64
CA PHE A 329 3.20 3.50 -32.82
C PHE A 329 3.73 2.20 -33.44
N GLN A 330 4.19 1.24 -32.61
CA GLN A 330 4.65 -0.06 -33.09
C GLN A 330 3.54 -0.84 -33.80
N CYS A 331 2.30 -0.74 -33.33
CA CYS A 331 1.14 -1.44 -33.92
C CYS A 331 0.62 -0.84 -35.23
N LEU A 332 1.19 0.26 -35.74
CA LEU A 332 0.79 0.83 -37.02
C LEU A 332 1.19 -0.09 -38.20
N PRO A 333 0.39 -0.14 -39.28
CA PRO A 333 0.75 -0.91 -40.48
C PRO A 333 2.13 -0.49 -41.04
N GLY A 334 2.99 -1.47 -41.31
CA GLY A 334 4.36 -1.25 -41.81
C GLY A 334 5.44 -1.13 -40.72
N ASN A 335 5.06 -1.08 -39.43
CA ASN A 335 6.01 -1.05 -38.30
C ASN A 335 6.21 -2.42 -37.64
N ILE A 336 5.45 -3.45 -38.06
CA ILE A 336 5.63 -4.85 -37.67
C ILE A 336 6.07 -5.63 -38.92
N GLU A 337 6.99 -6.58 -38.74
CA GLU A 337 7.40 -7.50 -39.81
C GLU A 337 6.18 -8.23 -40.40
N PRO A 338 6.18 -8.50 -41.72
CA PRO A 338 5.04 -9.06 -42.43
C PRO A 338 4.64 -10.48 -42.02
#